data_AF-A0A6P6X2F2-F1
#
_entry.id   AF-A0A6P6X2F2-F1
#
_cell.length_a   1.000
_cell.length_b   1.000
_cell.length_c   1.000
_cell.angle_alpha   90.00
_cell.angle_beta   90.00
_cell.angle_gamma   90.00
#
_symmetry.space_group_name_H-M   'P 1'
#
loop_
_entity.id
_entity.type
_entity.pdbx_description
1 polymer ?
#
loop_
_entity_poly.entity_id
_entity_poly.type
_entity_poly.pdbx_seq_one_letter_code
_entity_poly.pdbx_strand_id
1 'polypeptide(L)'
;MASSAMVKFLCVGLMGLVLLAPQGDAAISCTTVYNTLYPCLNYVMGPGPLGADCCNGIKALYREANNTPDRQSVCTCLKSLASNAGGTGTTLGKAQSLPKKCGVNLPYEISPNIDCSKVV
;
A
#
# COMPACT_ATOMS: atom_id res chain seq x y z
N MET A 1 -25.32 -4.85 -60.68
CA MET A 1 -26.64 -5.44 -60.35
C MET A 1 -26.39 -6.85 -59.82
N ALA A 2 -27.12 -7.22 -58.77
CA ALA A 2 -27.00 -8.42 -57.91
C ALA A 2 -26.82 -9.75 -58.69
N SER A 3 -26.44 -10.90 -58.14
CA SER A 3 -26.42 -11.47 -56.79
C SER A 3 -25.72 -12.83 -56.94
N SER A 4 -25.00 -13.34 -55.94
CA SER A 4 -24.88 -14.79 -55.71
C SER A 4 -24.23 -15.04 -54.35
N ALA A 5 -25.07 -15.57 -53.46
CA ALA A 5 -24.68 -16.07 -52.17
C ALA A 5 -23.89 -17.39 -52.28
N MET A 6 -23.19 -17.71 -51.19
CA MET A 6 -22.71 -19.05 -50.79
C MET A 6 -21.38 -19.53 -51.37
N VAL A 7 -20.29 -19.17 -50.69
CA VAL A 7 -19.27 -20.19 -50.35
C VAL A 7 -18.95 -20.05 -48.86
N LYS A 8 -19.44 -21.02 -48.10
CA LYS A 8 -19.16 -21.23 -46.69
C LYS A 8 -17.66 -21.45 -46.52
N PHE A 9 -16.95 -20.53 -45.87
CA PHE A 9 -15.71 -20.87 -45.19
C PHE A 9 -15.81 -20.41 -43.73
N LEU A 10 -15.52 -21.38 -42.88
CA LEU A 10 -15.58 -21.33 -41.44
C LEU A 10 -14.73 -20.17 -40.90
N CYS A 11 -15.36 -19.23 -40.19
CA CYS A 11 -14.70 -18.50 -39.11
C CYS A 11 -15.57 -18.66 -37.86
N VAL A 12 -15.77 -19.92 -37.48
CA VAL A 12 -16.17 -20.30 -36.14
C VAL A 12 -15.06 -19.85 -35.19
N GLY A 13 -15.45 -19.08 -34.18
CA GLY A 13 -14.73 -19.02 -32.92
C GLY A 13 -13.47 -18.17 -32.90
N LEU A 14 -13.63 -16.86 -32.79
CA LEU A 14 -12.77 -16.12 -31.89
C LEU A 14 -13.60 -15.69 -30.68
N MET A 15 -13.87 -16.68 -29.83
CA MET A 15 -14.07 -16.43 -28.40
C MET A 15 -12.80 -15.74 -27.92
N GLY A 16 -12.79 -14.41 -27.93
CA GLY A 16 -11.90 -13.67 -27.06
C GLY A 16 -12.35 -14.01 -25.65
N LEU A 17 -11.64 -14.95 -25.00
CA LEU A 17 -11.73 -15.12 -23.56
C LEU A 17 -11.52 -13.74 -22.95
N VAL A 18 -12.61 -13.13 -22.48
CA VAL A 18 -12.51 -12.08 -21.48
C VAL A 18 -11.92 -12.81 -20.27
N LEU A 19 -10.60 -12.72 -20.14
CA LEU A 19 -9.90 -13.06 -18.93
C LEU A 19 -10.52 -12.18 -17.85
N LEU A 20 -11.49 -12.76 -17.12
CA LEU A 20 -11.84 -12.33 -15.78
C LEU A 20 -10.58 -12.58 -14.95
N ALA A 21 -9.60 -11.69 -15.10
CA ALA A 21 -8.60 -11.53 -14.06
C ALA A 21 -9.41 -11.27 -12.80
N PRO A 22 -9.17 -12.02 -11.70
CA PRO A 22 -9.73 -11.61 -10.43
C PRO A 22 -9.34 -10.15 -10.27
N GLN A 23 -10.34 -9.30 -10.13
CA GLN A 23 -10.13 -7.93 -9.69
C GLN A 23 -9.62 -8.07 -8.25
N GLY A 24 -8.34 -8.40 -8.11
CA GLY A 24 -7.68 -8.27 -6.83
C GLY A 24 -7.84 -6.82 -6.46
N ASP A 25 -8.45 -6.56 -5.31
CA ASP A 25 -8.52 -5.25 -4.71
C ASP A 25 -7.18 -4.56 -4.95
N ALA A 26 -7.21 -3.40 -5.62
CA ALA A 26 -6.00 -2.74 -6.05
C ALA A 26 -5.18 -2.43 -4.80
N ALA A 27 -4.06 -3.15 -4.65
CA ALA A 27 -3.28 -3.08 -3.44
C ALA A 27 -2.89 -1.62 -3.13
N ILE A 28 -2.98 -1.20 -1.86
CA ILE A 28 -2.67 0.17 -1.45
C ILE A 28 -1.28 0.58 -1.95
N SER A 29 -1.24 1.63 -2.78
CA SER A 29 0.01 2.11 -3.39
C SER A 29 0.92 2.81 -2.39
N CYS A 30 2.24 2.77 -2.61
CA CYS A 30 3.18 3.52 -1.79
C CYS A 30 2.98 5.03 -1.87
N THR A 31 2.52 5.57 -3.00
CA THR A 31 2.17 6.99 -3.12
C THR A 31 1.05 7.36 -2.14
N THR A 32 0.02 6.51 -2.01
CA THR A 32 -1.04 6.68 -1.01
C THR A 32 -0.46 6.68 0.40
N VAL A 33 0.36 5.68 0.75
CA VAL A 33 1.01 5.58 2.06
C VAL A 33 1.82 6.84 2.38
N TYR A 34 2.64 7.31 1.43
CA TYR A 34 3.51 8.46 1.63
C TYR A 34 2.71 9.75 1.82
N ASN A 35 1.68 9.97 1.00
CA ASN A 35 0.81 11.14 1.13
C ASN A 35 0.05 11.13 2.45
N THR A 36 -0.44 9.97 2.90
CA THR A 36 -1.12 9.86 4.19
C THR A 36 -0.20 10.10 5.38
N LEU A 37 1.09 9.75 5.27
CA LEU A 37 2.08 9.92 6.35
C LEU A 37 2.85 11.24 6.27
N TYR A 38 2.70 12.02 5.19
CA TYR A 38 3.36 13.32 5.02
C TYR A 38 3.19 14.26 6.24
N PRO A 39 2.00 14.37 6.88
CA PRO A 39 1.84 15.20 8.08
C PRO A 39 2.70 14.76 9.28
N CYS A 40 3.17 13.51 9.30
CA CYS A 40 4.01 12.97 10.39
C CYS A 40 5.46 13.47 10.34
N LEU A 41 5.92 14.01 9.20
CA LEU A 41 7.32 14.40 9.01
C LEU A 41 7.79 15.45 10.01
N ASN A 42 6.92 16.40 10.40
CA ASN A 42 7.24 17.43 11.39
C ASN A 42 7.65 16.84 12.76
N TYR A 43 7.02 15.74 13.17
CA TYR A 43 7.35 15.03 14.41
C TYR A 43 8.59 14.14 14.24
N VAL A 44 8.65 13.41 13.12
CA VAL A 44 9.71 12.42 12.85
C VAL A 44 11.06 13.12 12.65
N MET A 45 11.10 14.16 11.83
CA MET A 45 12.32 14.88 11.46
C MET A 45 12.60 16.11 12.32
N GLY A 46 11.56 16.67 12.97
CA GLY A 46 11.67 17.90 13.75
C GLY A 46 11.41 17.72 15.26
N PRO A 47 11.56 18.79 16.05
CA PRO A 47 11.18 18.81 17.46
C PRO A 47 9.67 19.04 17.69
N GLY A 48 8.88 19.19 16.62
CA GLY A 48 7.47 19.55 16.69
C GLY A 48 6.58 18.47 17.32
N PRO A 49 5.40 18.85 17.84
CA PRO A 49 4.46 17.90 18.41
C PRO A 49 3.87 16.97 17.34
N LEU A 50 3.34 15.83 17.79
CA LEU A 50 2.59 14.93 16.93
C LEU A 50 1.21 15.54 16.62
N GLY A 51 1.02 16.01 15.39
CA GLY A 51 -0.25 16.60 14.93
C GLY A 51 -1.37 15.56 14.81
N ALA A 52 -2.63 16.00 14.97
CA ALA A 52 -3.80 15.13 14.87
C ALA A 52 -3.92 14.46 13.48
N ASP A 53 -3.57 15.19 12.42
CA ASP A 53 -3.64 14.67 11.04
C ASP A 53 -2.72 13.47 10.80
N CYS A 54 -1.54 13.45 11.43
CA CYS A 54 -0.65 12.30 11.36
C CYS A 54 -1.32 11.05 11.94
N CYS A 55 -1.91 11.16 13.14
CA CYS A 55 -2.58 10.02 13.76
C CYS A 55 -3.87 9.61 13.04
N ASN A 56 -4.60 10.57 12.48
CA ASN A 56 -5.77 10.27 11.66
C ASN A 56 -5.35 9.49 10.41
N GLY A 57 -4.27 9.90 9.75
CA GLY A 57 -3.69 9.18 8.61
C GLY A 57 -3.25 7.76 8.95
N ILE A 58 -2.52 7.58 10.05
CA ILE A 58 -2.09 6.23 10.51
C ILE A 58 -3.30 5.32 10.78
N LYS A 59 -4.33 5.84 11.46
CA LYS A 59 -5.57 5.09 11.73
C LYS A 59 -6.35 4.78 10.45
N ALA A 60 -6.31 5.67 9.46
CA ALA A 60 -6.96 5.44 8.16
C ALA A 60 -6.23 4.34 7.39
N LEU A 61 -4.89 4.42 7.24
CA LEU A 61 -4.09 3.38 6.61
C LEU A 61 -4.28 2.01 7.28
N TYR A 62 -4.34 1.97 8.62
CA TYR A 62 -4.58 0.72 9.34
C TYR A 62 -5.97 0.13 9.07
N ARG A 63 -6.99 0.96 8.90
CA ARG A 63 -8.35 0.52 8.57
C ARG A 63 -8.49 0.10 7.11
N GLU A 64 -7.80 0.79 6.20
CA GLU A 64 -7.81 0.49 4.78
C GLU A 64 -7.07 -0.81 4.49
N ALA A 65 -5.92 -1.04 5.16
CA ALA A 65 -5.16 -2.28 5.07
C ALA A 65 -5.80 -3.44 5.87
N ASN A 66 -7.03 -3.77 5.50
CA ASN A 66 -7.86 -4.78 6.18
C ASN A 66 -7.63 -6.22 5.68
N ASN A 67 -6.89 -6.39 4.59
CA ASN A 67 -6.54 -7.68 4.01
C ASN A 67 -5.01 -7.85 3.92
N THR A 68 -4.57 -9.10 3.72
CA THR A 68 -3.14 -9.44 3.67
C THR A 68 -2.40 -8.73 2.53
N PRO A 69 -2.87 -8.72 1.26
CA PRO A 69 -2.19 -8.00 0.18
C PRO A 69 -1.92 -6.53 0.48
N ASP A 70 -2.89 -5.82 1.06
CA ASP A 70 -2.74 -4.42 1.43
C ASP A 70 -1.75 -4.23 2.58
N ARG A 71 -1.82 -5.07 3.61
CA ARG A 71 -0.87 -5.01 4.73
C ARG A 71 0.57 -5.25 4.27
N GLN A 72 0.78 -6.19 3.37
CA GLN A 72 2.09 -6.49 2.79
C GLN A 72 2.59 -5.32 1.92
N SER A 73 1.70 -4.70 1.15
CA SER A 73 2.01 -3.53 0.33
C SER A 73 2.39 -2.34 1.21
N VAL A 74 1.55 -1.98 2.19
CA VAL A 74 1.84 -0.92 3.17
C VAL A 74 3.14 -1.19 3.91
N CYS A 75 3.38 -2.44 4.36
CA CYS A 75 4.63 -2.83 4.98
C CYS A 75 5.84 -2.55 4.07
N THR A 76 5.75 -2.91 2.80
CA THR A 76 6.86 -2.73 1.84
C THR A 76 7.17 -1.25 1.62
N CYS A 77 6.16 -0.40 1.58
CA CYS A 77 6.31 1.05 1.50
C CYS A 77 6.94 1.62 2.79
N LEU A 78 6.49 1.17 3.96
CA LEU A 78 7.03 1.59 5.26
C LEU A 78 8.48 1.13 5.47
N LYS A 79 8.81 -0.09 5.02
CA LYS A 79 10.19 -0.60 4.99
C LYS A 79 11.09 0.30 4.15
N SER A 80 10.62 0.71 2.98
CA SER A 80 11.36 1.62 2.10
C SER A 80 11.57 2.98 2.76
N LEU A 81 10.56 3.53 3.45
CA LEU A 81 10.72 4.76 4.24
C LEU A 81 11.72 4.59 5.37
N ALA A 82 11.68 3.47 6.10
CA ALA A 82 12.61 3.19 7.18
C ALA A 82 14.06 3.08 6.68
N SER A 83 14.27 2.46 5.52
CA SER A 83 15.58 2.38 4.86
C SER A 83 16.07 3.75 4.36
N ASN A 84 15.18 4.53 3.74
CA ASN A 84 15.48 5.86 3.19
C ASN A 84 15.60 6.94 4.26
N ALA A 85 15.04 6.72 5.45
CA ALA A 85 15.09 7.68 6.55
C ALA A 85 16.53 8.01 6.95
N GLY A 86 17.52 7.17 6.59
CA GLY A 86 18.94 7.50 6.42
C GLY A 86 19.65 8.21 7.59
N GLY A 87 18.98 8.39 8.72
CA GLY A 87 19.14 9.60 9.49
C GLY A 87 19.02 9.29 10.96
N THR A 88 20.09 8.74 11.52
CA THR A 88 20.28 8.51 12.97
C THR A 88 19.24 7.57 13.59
N GLY A 89 19.62 6.82 14.63
CA GLY A 89 18.67 5.96 15.35
C GLY A 89 17.44 6.71 15.87
N THR A 90 17.56 8.03 16.07
CA THR A 90 16.51 8.90 16.59
C THR A 90 15.31 9.06 15.66
N THR A 91 15.53 9.28 14.36
CA THR A 91 14.43 9.47 13.39
C THR A 91 13.65 8.17 13.19
N LEU A 92 14.36 7.04 13.08
CA LEU A 92 13.75 5.73 12.99
C LEU A 92 12.96 5.40 14.26
N GLY A 93 13.54 5.61 15.45
CA GLY A 93 12.83 5.38 16.72
C GLY A 93 11.57 6.23 16.88
N LYS A 94 11.60 7.50 16.43
CA LYS A 94 10.40 8.34 16.39
C LYS A 94 9.34 7.77 15.47
N ALA A 95 9.70 7.38 14.24
CA ALA A 95 8.77 6.78 13.28
C ALA A 95 8.16 5.47 13.81
N GLN A 96 8.98 4.60 14.41
CA GLN A 96 8.54 3.34 15.02
C GLN A 96 7.58 3.54 16.18
N SER A 97 7.70 4.64 16.92
CA SER A 97 6.80 4.97 18.02
C SER A 97 5.41 5.47 17.58
N LEU A 98 5.26 5.91 16.32
CA LEU A 98 4.05 6.56 15.83
C LEU A 98 2.78 5.70 15.94
N PRO A 99 2.75 4.43 15.49
CA PRO A 99 1.53 3.63 15.56
C PRO A 99 0.99 3.55 16.99
N LYS A 100 1.84 3.20 17.95
CA LYS A 100 1.48 3.10 19.37
C LYS A 100 1.03 4.44 19.95
N LYS A 101 1.71 5.54 19.64
CA LYS A 101 1.32 6.90 20.07
C LYS A 101 -0.03 7.33 19.50
N CYS A 102 -0.36 6.85 18.31
CA CYS A 102 -1.66 7.09 17.66
C CYS A 102 -2.74 6.07 18.06
N GLY A 103 -2.46 5.15 18.99
CA GLY A 103 -3.42 4.15 19.45
C GLY A 103 -3.63 2.98 18.49
N VAL A 104 -2.71 2.75 17.56
CA VAL A 104 -2.67 1.59 16.67
C VAL A 104 -1.64 0.59 17.21
N ASN A 105 -2.10 -0.59 17.59
CA ASN A 105 -1.23 -1.66 18.07
C ASN A 105 -0.92 -2.64 16.94
N LEU A 106 0.32 -2.65 16.49
CA LEU A 106 0.80 -3.60 15.49
C LEU A 106 1.52 -4.77 16.19
N PRO A 107 1.29 -6.03 15.79
CA PRO A 107 1.99 -7.18 16.36
C PRO A 107 3.44 -7.34 15.83
N TYR A 108 3.96 -6.33 15.13
CA TYR A 108 5.29 -6.30 14.53
C TYR A 108 5.86 -4.88 14.59
N GLU A 109 7.18 -4.79 14.45
CA GLU A 109 7.91 -3.53 14.45
C GLU A 109 8.35 -3.15 13.04
N ILE A 110 8.01 -1.93 12.61
CA ILE A 110 8.47 -1.38 11.32
C ILE A 110 9.98 -1.15 11.41
N SER A 111 10.74 -1.79 10.52
CA SER A 111 12.19 -1.62 10.46
C SER A 111 12.70 -1.78 9.03
N PRO A 112 13.92 -1.33 8.71
CA PRO A 112 14.53 -1.57 7.40
C PRO A 112 14.67 -3.07 7.06
N ASN A 113 14.66 -3.95 8.08
CA ASN A 113 14.89 -5.39 7.95
C ASN A 113 13.60 -6.22 8.11
N ILE A 114 12.43 -5.59 8.24
CA ILE A 114 11.16 -6.31 8.39
C ILE A 114 10.90 -7.22 7.16
N ASP A 115 10.41 -8.42 7.43
CA ASP A 115 9.94 -9.36 6.42
C ASP A 115 8.45 -9.15 6.19
N CYS A 116 8.12 -8.36 5.16
CA CYS A 116 6.74 -8.00 4.85
C CYS A 116 5.89 -9.20 4.39
N SER A 117 6.49 -10.30 3.95
CA SER A 117 5.73 -11.50 3.54
C SER A 117 5.00 -12.18 4.71
N LYS A 118 5.46 -11.93 5.94
CA LYS A 118 4.89 -12.48 7.18
C LYS A 118 3.81 -11.59 7.82
N VAL A 119 3.56 -10.42 7.26
CA VAL A 119 2.51 -9.53 7.75
C VAL A 119 1.16 -10.00 7.19
N VAL A 120 0.23 -10.32 8.08
CA VAL A 120 -1.13 -10.82 7.79
C VAL A 120 -2.17 -9.97 8.47
#